data_AF-A0A929J0Z3-F1
#
_entry.id   AF-A0A929J0Z3-F1
#
_cell.length_a   1.000
_cell.length_b   1.000
_cell.length_c   1.000
_cell.angle_alpha   90.00
_cell.angle_beta   90.00
_cell.angle_gamma   90.00
#
_symmetry.space_group_name_H-M   'P 1'
#
loop_
_entity.id
_entity.type
_entity.pdbx_description
1 polymer ?
#
loop_
_entity_poly.entity_id
_entity_poly.type
_entity_poly.pdbx_seq_one_letter_code
_entity_poly.pdbx_strand_id
1 'polypeptide(L)'
;MATQESTIFTYENEDFVRTHTTLMKEDGTPAINTKLDRDNSGYKALIEKRSFSGQVTLFGKQCDANYAPLTDDNGQLTGALMVLLVG
;
A
#
# COMPACT_ATOMS: atom_id res chain seq x y z
N MET A 1 -9.20 4.89 -19.51
CA MET A 1 -9.51 5.94 -18.50
C MET A 1 -8.71 5.58 -17.29
N ALA A 2 -7.92 6.50 -16.73
CA ALA A 2 -7.16 6.21 -15.53
C ALA A 2 -8.12 5.87 -14.38
N THR A 3 -7.82 4.81 -13.63
CA THR A 3 -8.58 4.46 -12.42
C THR A 3 -7.77 4.84 -11.19
N GLN A 4 -8.47 5.27 -10.15
CA GLN A 4 -7.87 5.57 -8.86
C GLN A 4 -8.26 4.45 -7.89
N GLU A 5 -7.25 3.81 -7.32
CA GLU A 5 -7.45 2.77 -6.31
C GLU A 5 -6.95 3.25 -4.96
N SER A 6 -7.56 2.73 -3.89
CA SER A 6 -7.18 3.04 -2.52
C SER A 6 -7.03 1.78 -1.68
N THR A 7 -6.21 1.85 -0.63
CA THR A 7 -5.99 0.74 0.30
C THR A 7 -5.67 1.27 1.69
N ILE A 8 -6.23 0.60 2.69
CA ILE A 8 -5.84 0.69 4.09
C ILE A 8 -5.09 -0.60 4.43
N PHE A 9 -3.90 -0.43 4.98
CA PHE A 9 -3.09 -1.52 5.52
C PHE A 9 -3.12 -1.51 7.04
N THR A 10 -3.15 -2.71 7.63
CA THR A 10 -2.77 -2.91 9.03
C THR A 10 -1.31 -3.35 9.06
N TYR A 11 -0.54 -2.85 10.02
CA TYR A 11 0.84 -3.27 10.26
C TYR A 11 0.88 -4.28 11.41
N GLU A 12 1.23 -5.52 11.12
CA GLU A 12 1.32 -6.61 12.09
C GLU A 12 2.45 -7.56 11.72
N ASN A 13 3.17 -8.09 12.72
CA ASN A 13 4.25 -9.06 12.50
C ASN A 13 5.26 -8.61 11.42
N GLU A 14 5.60 -7.31 11.41
CA GLU A 14 6.47 -6.69 10.42
C GLU A 14 5.94 -6.70 8.98
N ASP A 15 4.64 -6.83 8.76
CA ASP A 15 4.04 -6.81 7.42
C ASP A 15 2.89 -5.80 7.36
N PHE A 16 2.76 -5.14 6.21
CA PHE A 16 1.56 -4.36 5.87
C PHE A 16 0.56 -5.26 5.15
N VAL A 17 -0.55 -5.59 5.80
CA VAL A 17 -1.63 -6.42 5.26
C VAL A 17 -2.77 -5.56 4.77
N ARG A 18 -3.22 -5.76 3.52
CA ARG A 18 -4.36 -5.05 2.93
C ARG A 18 -5.67 -5.47 3.61
N THR A 19 -6.19 -4.65 4.53
CA THR A 19 -7.46 -4.94 5.22
C THR A 19 -8.67 -4.36 4.47
N HIS A 20 -8.49 -3.24 3.79
CA HIS A 20 -9.50 -2.65 2.91
C HIS A 20 -8.82 -2.21 1.62
N THR A 21 -9.37 -2.56 0.47
CA THR A 21 -8.76 -2.19 -0.81
C THR A 21 -9.81 -2.18 -1.93
N THR A 22 -9.65 -1.25 -2.87
CA THR A 22 -10.37 -1.28 -4.15
C THR A 22 -9.53 -1.94 -5.26
N LEU A 23 -8.22 -2.14 -5.01
CA LEU A 23 -7.30 -2.74 -5.96
C LEU A 23 -7.66 -4.20 -6.23
N MET A 24 -7.78 -4.52 -7.51
CA MET A 24 -8.03 -5.88 -7.99
C MET A 24 -6.72 -6.55 -8.41
N LYS A 25 -6.63 -7.85 -8.17
CA LYS A 25 -5.61 -8.72 -8.76
C LYS A 25 -5.90 -8.92 -10.26
N GLU A 26 -4.94 -9.51 -10.97
CA GLU A 26 -5.10 -9.86 -12.39
C GLU A 26 -6.29 -10.79 -12.65
N ASP A 27 -6.62 -11.65 -11.69
CA ASP A 27 -7.76 -12.59 -11.74
C ASP A 27 -9.13 -11.93 -11.51
N GLY A 28 -9.18 -10.61 -11.31
CA GLY A 28 -10.40 -9.84 -11.08
C GLY A 28 -10.94 -9.88 -9.66
N THR A 29 -10.27 -10.57 -8.73
CA THR A 29 -10.66 -10.60 -7.32
C THR A 29 -9.93 -9.51 -6.51
N PRO A 30 -10.53 -9.00 -5.40
CA PRO A 30 -9.88 -7.99 -4.57
C PRO A 30 -8.54 -8.45 -4.01
N ALA A 31 -7.59 -7.53 -3.88
CA ALA A 31 -6.28 -7.77 -3.28
C ALA A 31 -6.31 -7.86 -1.73
N ILE A 32 -7.46 -8.12 -1.12
CA ILE A 32 -7.63 -8.21 0.34
C ILE A 32 -6.76 -9.34 0.92
N ASN A 33 -6.27 -9.17 2.15
CA ASN A 33 -5.40 -10.11 2.87
C ASN A 33 -4.05 -10.42 2.19
N THR A 34 -3.68 -9.66 1.15
CA THR A 34 -2.33 -9.73 0.58
C THR A 34 -1.41 -8.74 1.29
N LYS A 35 -0.10 -9.02 1.26
CA LYS A 35 0.93 -8.17 1.87
C LYS A 35 1.46 -7.14 0.87
N LEU A 36 1.87 -5.97 1.35
CA LEU A 36 2.78 -5.11 0.59
C LEU A 36 4.14 -5.79 0.55
N ASP A 37 4.69 -5.91 -0.66
CA ASP A 37 6.03 -6.50 -0.84
C ASP A 37 7.09 -5.67 -0.09
N ARG A 38 8.00 -6.34 0.61
CA ARG A 38 9.09 -5.68 1.38
C ARG A 38 10.11 -5.01 0.46
N ASP A 39 10.21 -5.44 -0.79
CA ASP A 39 11.08 -4.81 -1.79
C ASP A 39 10.47 -3.53 -2.39
N ASN A 40 9.17 -3.28 -2.17
CA ASN A 40 8.50 -2.07 -2.61
C ASN A 40 9.10 -0.82 -1.93
N SER A 41 9.42 0.22 -2.71
CA SER A 41 9.96 1.48 -2.18
C SER A 41 9.04 2.16 -1.17
N GLY A 42 7.73 2.02 -1.32
CA GLY A 42 6.73 2.46 -0.35
C GLY A 42 6.85 1.72 0.98
N TYR A 43 7.08 0.40 0.98
CA TYR A 43 7.29 -0.36 2.21
C TYR A 43 8.47 0.20 3.01
N LYS A 44 9.62 0.41 2.35
CA LYS A 44 10.85 0.91 2.98
C LYS A 44 10.66 2.29 3.62
N ALA A 45 9.92 3.18 2.96
CA ALA A 45 9.60 4.49 3.53
C ALA A 45 8.65 4.37 4.73
N LEU A 46 7.62 3.54 4.64
CA LEU A 46 6.59 3.39 5.67
C LEU A 46 7.14 2.83 6.98
N ILE A 47 8.06 1.86 6.94
CA ILE A 47 8.70 1.33 8.16
C ILE A 47 9.57 2.38 8.87
N GLU A 48 10.07 3.37 8.15
CA GLU A 48 10.75 4.54 8.70
C GLU A 48 9.76 5.66 9.11
N LYS A 49 8.45 5.39 9.06
CA LYS A 49 7.37 6.35 9.33
C LYS A 49 7.43 7.58 8.44
N ARG A 50 7.80 7.39 7.16
CA ARG A 50 7.84 8.43 6.13
C ARG A 50 6.86 8.13 5.01
N SER A 51 6.29 9.17 4.42
CA SER A 51 5.48 9.05 3.21
C SER A 51 6.37 8.76 1.98
N PHE A 52 5.78 8.14 0.96
CA PHE A 52 6.42 7.87 -0.33
C PHE A 52 5.49 8.23 -1.47
N SER A 53 6.04 8.81 -2.53
CA SER A 53 5.36 9.08 -3.79
C SER A 53 6.27 8.68 -4.95
N GLY A 54 5.78 7.86 -5.87
CA GLY A 54 6.56 7.44 -7.03
C GLY A 54 5.99 6.21 -7.73
N GLN A 55 6.69 5.77 -8.77
CA GLN A 55 6.31 4.58 -9.52
C GLN A 55 6.62 3.31 -8.73
N VAL A 56 5.66 2.38 -8.76
CA VAL A 56 5.79 1.04 -8.19
C VAL A 56 5.19 0.02 -9.15
N THR A 57 5.62 -1.24 -9.03
CA THR A 57 4.97 -2.36 -9.70
C THR A 57 4.06 -3.08 -8.72
N LEU A 58 2.78 -3.25 -9.09
CA LEU A 58 1.78 -3.98 -8.31
C LEU A 58 1.03 -4.92 -9.26
N PHE A 59 1.02 -6.22 -8.94
CA PHE A 59 0.34 -7.25 -9.77
C PHE A 59 0.68 -7.10 -11.26
N GLY A 60 1.98 -7.05 -11.58
CA GLY A 60 2.47 -6.95 -12.95
C GLY A 60 2.32 -5.56 -13.61
N LYS A 61 1.66 -4.59 -12.98
CA LYS A 61 1.38 -3.27 -13.56
C LYS A 61 2.21 -2.17 -12.91
N GLN A 62 2.76 -1.27 -13.73
CA GLN A 62 3.35 -0.02 -13.25
C GLN A 62 2.25 0.98 -12.90
N CYS A 63 2.32 1.54 -11.70
CA CYS A 63 1.37 2.51 -11.19
C CYS A 63 2.11 3.65 -10.50
N ASP A 64 1.56 4.87 -10.57
CA ASP A 64 1.98 5.96 -9.70
C ASP A 64 1.28 5.81 -8.35
N ALA A 65 2.04 5.66 -7.27
CA ALA A 65 1.52 5.39 -5.95
C ALA A 65 1.97 6.42 -4.93
N ASN A 66 1.07 6.72 -3.98
CA ASN A 66 1.31 7.55 -2.82
C ASN A 66 0.99 6.73 -1.57
N TYR A 67 1.89 6.76 -0.59
CA TYR A 67 1.77 6.04 0.67
C TYR A 67 1.97 7.01 1.83
N ALA A 68 1.19 6.82 2.90
CA ALA A 68 1.33 7.54 4.15
C ALA A 68 1.27 6.56 5.34
N PRO A 69 2.19 6.66 6.32
CA PRO A 69 2.15 5.80 7.50
C PRO A 69 0.99 6.21 8.41
N LEU A 70 0.40 5.22 9.08
CA LEU A 70 -0.53 5.44 10.19
C LEU A 70 0.20 5.11 11.49
N THR A 71 0.14 6.03 12.44
CA THR A 71 0.68 5.84 13.79
C THR A 71 -0.38 6.07 14.84
N ASP A 72 -0.25 5.41 15.99
CA ASP A 72 -1.04 5.73 17.18
C ASP A 72 -0.51 7.00 17.89
N ASP A 73 -1.15 7.36 19.02
CA ASP A 73 -0.78 8.51 19.84
C ASP A 73 0.62 8.39 20.47
N ASN A 74 1.17 7.17 20.57
CA ASN A 74 2.53 6.91 21.05
C ASN A 74 3.56 6.93 19.91
N GLY A 75 3.12 7.21 18.68
CA GLY A 75 3.95 7.18 17.49
C GLY A 75 4.31 5.76 17.03
N GLN A 76 3.66 4.71 17.55
CA GLN A 76 3.82 3.34 17.06
C GLN A 76 3.17 3.19 15.69
N LEU A 77 3.87 2.55 14.75
CA LEU A 77 3.35 2.27 13.42
C LEU A 77 2.23 1.22 13.51
N THR A 78 1.03 1.57 13.04
CA THR A 78 -0.18 0.71 13.10
C THR A 78 -0.67 0.29 11.73
N GLY A 79 -0.22 0.96 10.66
CA GLY A 79 -0.70 0.70 9.32
C GLY A 79 -0.20 1.71 8.30
N ALA A 80 -0.89 1.75 7.17
CA ALA A 80 -0.62 2.73 6.12
C ALA A 80 -1.86 3.00 5.27
N LEU A 81 -1.90 4.18 4.66
CA LEU A 81 -2.79 4.51 3.56
C LEU A 81 -2.03 4.42 2.25
N MET A 82 -2.69 3.96 1.19
CA MET A 82 -2.19 4.01 -0.16
C MET A 82 -3.27 4.52 -1.10
N VAL A 83 -2.88 5.39 -2.03
CA VAL A 83 -3.66 5.77 -3.21
C VAL A 83 -2.76 5.57 -4.42
N LEU A 84 -3.27 4.92 -5.47
CA LEU A 84 -2.54 4.76 -6.72
C LEU A 84 -3.41 5.14 -7.92
N LEU A 85 -2.75 5.61 -8.97
CA LEU A 85 -3.32 5.85 -10.28
C LEU A 85 -2.83 4.76 -11.23
N VAL A 86 -3.78 4.05 -11.85
CA VAL A 86 -3.51 3.09 -12.92
C VAL A 86 -3.74 3.79 -14.25
N GLY A 87 -2.72 3.80 -15.11
CA GLY A 87 -2.80 4.32 -16.48
C GLY A 87 -3.59 3.42 -17.42
#